data_AF-A0AAX4KBA9-F1
#
_entry.id   AF-A0AAX4KBA9-F1
#
_cell.length_a   1.000
_cell.length_b   1.000
_cell.length_c   1.000
_cell.angle_alpha   90.00
_cell.angle_beta   90.00
_cell.angle_gamma   90.00
#
_symmetry.space_group_name_H-M   'P 1'
#
loop_
_entity.id
_entity.type
_entity.pdbx_description
1 polymer ?
#
loop_
_entity_poly.entity_id
_entity_poly.type
_entity_poly.pdbx_seq_one_letter_code
_entity_poly.pdbx_strand_id
1 'polypeptide(L)'
;MAAASSSKAPVKPIKLEVDQVYIHVSYSSPEPPSAISLNNVEVKYLGPIGELSGEGIYQIQSHGQPVKRHDENWQTSQQDLIEKVKRSEGVKSVKVMDEPKQRAKRDEF
;
A
#
# COMPACT_ATOMS: atom_id res chain seq x y z
N MET A 1 -31.65 2.45 -27.71
CA MET A 1 -30.50 1.67 -27.22
C MET A 1 -29.52 2.63 -26.59
N ALA A 2 -29.44 2.67 -25.26
CA ALA A 2 -28.55 3.58 -24.53
C ALA A 2 -27.17 2.94 -24.39
N ALA A 3 -26.13 3.69 -24.77
CA ALA A 3 -24.74 3.35 -24.57
C ALA A 3 -24.39 3.41 -23.08
N ALA A 4 -23.99 2.29 -22.49
CA ALA A 4 -23.44 2.25 -21.14
C ALA A 4 -21.93 2.56 -21.20
N SER A 5 -21.62 3.84 -21.11
CA SER A 5 -20.25 4.38 -21.03
C SER A 5 -19.55 3.87 -19.77
N SER A 6 -18.36 3.32 -19.96
CA SER A 6 -17.46 2.79 -18.94
C SER A 6 -17.13 3.83 -17.85
N SER A 7 -17.67 3.67 -16.64
CA SER A 7 -17.25 4.46 -15.48
C SER A 7 -16.12 3.77 -14.71
N LYS A 8 -15.01 3.47 -15.40
CA LYS A 8 -13.74 3.17 -14.73
C LYS A 8 -13.18 4.54 -14.35
N ALA A 9 -13.53 5.02 -13.14
CA ALA A 9 -13.05 6.30 -12.62
C ALA A 9 -11.53 6.38 -12.89
N PRO A 10 -11.02 7.51 -13.42
CA PRO A 10 -9.61 7.62 -13.73
C PRO A 10 -8.85 7.33 -12.45
N VAL A 11 -8.06 6.26 -12.46
CA VAL A 11 -7.20 5.88 -11.34
C VAL A 11 -6.27 7.08 -11.17
N LYS A 12 -6.59 7.97 -10.22
CA LYS A 12 -5.74 9.12 -9.93
C LYS A 12 -4.34 8.55 -9.71
N PRO A 13 -3.29 9.11 -10.33
CA PRO A 13 -1.94 8.66 -10.05
C PRO A 13 -1.77 8.77 -8.53
N ILE A 14 -1.58 7.62 -7.89
CA ILE A 14 -1.35 7.55 -6.46
C ILE A 14 -0.06 8.33 -6.25
N LYS A 15 -0.17 9.56 -5.74
CA LYS A 15 1.00 10.37 -5.39
C LYS A 15 1.63 9.71 -4.18
N LEU A 16 2.60 8.85 -4.45
CA LEU A 16 3.47 8.26 -3.45
C LEU A 16 4.52 9.31 -3.09
N GLU A 17 4.43 9.83 -1.88
CA GLU A 17 5.40 10.77 -1.33
C GLU A 17 6.66 10.01 -0.92
N VAL A 18 7.82 10.49 -1.35
CA VAL A 18 9.14 9.89 -1.03
C VAL A 18 9.44 9.81 0.47
N ASP A 19 8.84 10.69 1.26
CA ASP A 19 9.04 10.76 2.70
C ASP A 19 8.12 9.81 3.48
N GLN A 20 7.10 9.24 2.82
CA GLN A 20 6.07 8.42 3.46
C GLN A 20 6.31 6.93 3.25
N VAL A 21 5.76 6.13 4.15
CA VAL A 21 5.86 4.67 4.10
C VAL A 21 4.64 4.07 3.41
N TYR A 22 4.90 3.19 2.45
CA TYR A 22 3.90 2.36 1.79
C TYR A 22 4.27 0.89 1.90
N ILE A 23 3.26 0.04 2.00
CA ILE A 23 3.41 -1.40 1.96
C ILE A 23 2.58 -1.96 0.80
N HIS A 24 3.18 -2.90 0.08
CA HIS A 24 2.50 -3.76 -0.85
C HIS A 24 2.03 -5.00 -0.10
N VAL A 25 0.74 -5.25 -0.12
CA VAL A 25 0.14 -6.47 0.42
C VAL A 25 -0.41 -7.29 -0.74
N SER A 26 0.07 -8.51 -0.86
CA SER A 26 -0.46 -9.53 -1.75
C SER A 26 -1.40 -10.42 -0.94
N TYR A 27 -2.66 -10.49 -1.32
CA TYR A 27 -3.71 -11.28 -0.70
C TYR A 27 -4.37 -12.20 -1.73
N SER A 28 -4.72 -13.42 -1.32
CA SER A 28 -5.42 -14.38 -2.19
C SER A 28 -6.94 -14.26 -2.10
N SER A 29 -7.44 -13.44 -1.17
CA SER A 29 -8.86 -13.18 -0.99
C SER A 29 -9.43 -12.32 -2.13
N PRO A 30 -10.72 -12.49 -2.47
CA PRO A 30 -11.40 -11.63 -3.44
C PRO A 30 -11.50 -10.18 -2.93
N GLU A 31 -11.43 -9.98 -1.62
CA GLU A 31 -11.49 -8.67 -0.97
C GLU A 31 -10.12 -8.32 -0.34
N PRO A 32 -9.70 -7.04 -0.42
CA PRO A 32 -8.51 -6.58 0.27
C PRO A 32 -8.69 -6.72 1.79
N PRO A 33 -7.64 -7.13 2.53
CA PRO A 33 -7.69 -7.08 3.99
C PRO A 33 -8.02 -5.65 4.45
N SER A 34 -8.98 -5.57 5.37
CA SER A 34 -9.42 -4.33 6.01
C SER A 34 -8.25 -3.61 6.68
N ALA A 35 -8.35 -2.28 6.83
CA ALA A 35 -7.32 -1.46 7.46
C ALA A 35 -6.86 -2.07 8.81
N ILE A 36 -5.55 -2.33 8.91
CA ILE A 36 -4.95 -2.95 10.11
C ILE A 36 -4.34 -1.84 10.94
N SER A 37 -4.65 -1.82 12.23
CA SER A 37 -4.11 -0.84 13.16
C SER A 37 -3.28 -1.53 14.25
N LEU A 38 -2.07 -1.02 14.50
CA LEU A 38 -1.11 -1.52 15.48
C LEU A 38 -0.41 -0.33 16.17
N ASN A 39 -0.45 -0.24 17.50
CA ASN A 39 0.28 0.77 18.28
C ASN A 39 0.16 2.20 17.70
N ASN A 40 -1.08 2.66 17.50
CA ASN A 40 -1.39 3.96 16.90
C ASN A 40 -0.99 4.18 15.44
N VAL A 41 -0.43 3.15 14.80
CA VAL A 41 -0.13 3.09 13.38
C VAL A 41 -1.24 2.32 12.65
N GLU A 42 -1.80 2.90 11.61
CA GLU A 42 -2.90 2.39 10.81
C GLU A 42 -2.43 2.15 9.37
N VAL A 43 -2.91 1.07 8.78
CA VAL A 43 -2.59 0.65 7.42
C VAL A 43 -3.78 0.99 6.54
N LYS A 44 -3.70 2.12 5.83
CA LYS A 44 -4.76 2.61 4.97
C LYS A 44 -4.61 2.09 3.55
N TYR A 45 -5.60 1.37 3.05
CA TYR A 45 -5.63 0.95 1.65
C TYR A 45 -5.69 2.17 0.72
N LEU A 46 -4.73 2.28 -0.20
CA LEU A 46 -4.70 3.32 -1.22
C LEU A 46 -5.28 2.87 -2.56
N GLY A 47 -5.16 1.58 -2.88
CA GLY A 47 -5.66 1.03 -4.12
C GLY A 47 -4.91 -0.21 -4.58
N PRO A 48 -5.38 -0.84 -5.66
CA PRO A 48 -4.76 -2.04 -6.21
C PRO A 48 -3.46 -1.71 -6.93
N ILE A 49 -2.54 -2.68 -6.99
CA ILE A 49 -1.33 -2.57 -7.80
C ILE A 49 -1.62 -3.03 -9.23
N GLY A 50 -1.71 -2.07 -10.15
CA GLY A 50 -1.95 -2.35 -11.56
C GLY A 50 -3.33 -3.00 -11.80
N GLU A 51 -3.35 -4.07 -12.60
CA GLU A 51 -4.56 -4.85 -12.91
C GLU A 51 -4.59 -6.21 -12.20
N LEU A 52 -3.65 -6.45 -11.28
CA LEU A 52 -3.52 -7.74 -10.60
C LEU A 52 -4.56 -7.83 -9.47
N SER A 53 -5.46 -8.80 -9.57
CA SER A 53 -6.41 -9.13 -8.51
C SER A 53 -5.68 -9.85 -7.39
N GLY A 54 -5.77 -9.30 -6.17
CA GLY A 54 -5.05 -9.83 -5.01
C GLY A 54 -3.77 -9.06 -4.65
N GLU A 55 -3.55 -7.88 -5.21
CA GLU A 55 -2.40 -7.03 -4.84
C GLU A 55 -2.86 -5.59 -4.59
N GLY A 56 -2.46 -5.05 -3.44
CA GLY A 56 -2.86 -3.73 -2.98
C GLY A 56 -1.72 -2.93 -2.36
N ILE A 57 -1.74 -1.63 -2.58
CA ILE A 57 -0.89 -0.67 -1.87
C ILE A 57 -1.64 -0.15 -0.66
N TYR A 58 -0.95 -0.12 0.46
CA TYR A 58 -1.43 0.47 1.69
C TYR A 58 -0.42 1.51 2.17
N GLN A 59 -0.93 2.65 2.62
CA GLN A 59 -0.17 3.71 3.25
C GLN A 59 -0.18 3.52 4.76
N ILE A 60 0.97 3.74 5.38
CA ILE A 60 1.08 3.73 6.82
C ILE A 60 0.78 5.13 7.35
N GLN A 61 -0.17 5.22 8.28
CA GLN A 61 -0.56 6.45 8.96
C GLN A 61 -0.41 6.26 10.47
N SER A 62 -0.10 7.31 11.22
CA SER A 62 -0.08 7.31 12.68
C SER A 62 -0.89 8.52 13.15
N HIS A 63 -1.90 8.29 13.98
CA HIS A 63 -2.84 9.34 14.40
C HIS A 63 -3.46 10.13 13.22
N GLY A 64 -3.79 9.46 12.12
CA GLY A 64 -4.33 10.10 10.91
C GLY A 64 -3.33 10.88 10.05
N GLN A 65 -2.03 10.91 10.42
CA GLN A 65 -0.96 11.52 9.63
C GLN A 65 -0.08 10.44 8.99
N PRO A 66 0.36 10.59 7.73
CA PRO A 66 1.22 9.60 7.10
C PRO A 66 2.55 9.46 7.85
N VAL A 67 2.94 8.22 8.14
CA VAL A 67 4.20 7.93 8.85
C VAL A 67 5.38 8.12 7.92
N LYS A 68 6.43 8.72 8.44
CA LYS A 68 7.67 8.95 7.70
C LYS A 68 8.56 7.72 7.72
N ARG A 69 9.28 7.48 6.62
CA ARG A 69 10.24 6.36 6.53
C ARG A 69 11.38 6.43 7.55
N HIS A 70 11.79 7.64 7.92
CA HIS A 70 12.86 7.89 8.89
C HIS A 70 12.34 7.96 10.34
N ASP A 71 11.06 7.68 10.55
CA ASP A 71 10.47 7.68 11.87
C ASP A 71 10.99 6.48 12.68
N GLU A 72 11.60 6.73 13.84
CA GLU A 72 12.13 5.68 14.73
C GLU A 72 11.02 4.71 15.17
N ASN A 73 9.81 5.22 15.36
CA ASN A 73 8.66 4.41 15.75
C ASN A 73 8.24 3.46 14.64
N TRP A 74 8.34 3.89 13.37
CA TRP A 74 8.16 3.02 12.21
C TRP A 74 9.23 1.94 12.16
N GLN A 75 10.51 2.28 12.25
CA GLN A 75 11.58 1.29 12.13
C GLN A 75 11.46 0.18 13.18
N THR A 76 11.04 0.54 14.39
CA THR A 76 10.81 -0.41 15.49
C THR A 76 9.52 -1.22 15.29
N SER A 77 8.43 -0.58 14.85
CA SER A 77 7.12 -1.23 14.71
C SER A 77 6.91 -1.89 13.35
N GLN A 78 7.78 -1.65 12.37
CA GLN A 78 7.67 -2.13 10.99
C GLN A 78 7.53 -3.63 10.97
N GLN A 79 8.41 -4.33 11.67
CA GLN A 79 8.47 -5.79 11.63
C GLN A 79 7.21 -6.40 12.26
N ASP A 80 6.77 -5.88 13.41
CA ASP A 80 5.54 -6.32 14.09
C ASP A 80 4.29 -6.05 13.22
N LEU A 81 4.24 -4.88 12.57
CA LEU A 81 3.15 -4.52 11.67
C LEU A 81 3.10 -5.43 10.43
N ILE A 82 4.24 -5.71 9.82
CA ILE A 82 4.33 -6.65 8.69
C ILE A 82 3.87 -8.05 9.11
N GLU A 83 4.31 -8.53 10.27
CA GLU A 83 3.90 -9.82 10.82
C GLU A 83 2.40 -9.86 11.10
N LYS A 84 1.84 -8.77 11.66
CA LYS A 84 0.41 -8.61 11.92
C LYS A 84 -0.41 -8.68 10.62
N VAL A 85 0.02 -7.92 9.60
CA VAL A 85 -0.62 -7.89 8.28
C VAL A 85 -0.51 -9.25 7.61
N LYS A 86 0.64 -9.92 7.71
CA LYS A 86 0.84 -11.27 7.18
C LYS A 86 0.00 -12.33 7.90
N ARG A 87 -0.30 -12.12 9.18
CA ARG A 87 -1.22 -12.97 9.97
C ARG A 87 -2.69 -12.71 9.67
N SER A 88 -3.03 -11.62 8.98
CA SER A 88 -4.42 -11.39 8.57
C SER A 88 -4.87 -12.42 7.56
N GLU A 89 -6.12 -12.84 7.71
CA GLU A 89 -6.70 -13.87 6.86
C GLU A 89 -6.69 -13.44 5.39
N GLY A 90 -6.20 -14.32 4.53
CA GLY A 90 -6.10 -14.07 3.10
C GLY A 90 -4.83 -13.35 2.65
N VAL A 91 -3.95 -12.89 3.55
CA VAL A 91 -2.67 -12.27 3.16
C VAL A 91 -1.62 -13.34 2.84
N LYS A 92 -1.06 -13.29 1.63
CA LYS A 92 0.04 -14.16 1.20
C LYS A 92 1.39 -13.55 1.51
N SER A 93 1.55 -12.25 1.28
CA SER A 93 2.84 -11.58 1.36
C SER A 93 2.65 -10.10 1.64
N VAL A 94 3.58 -9.53 2.39
CA VAL A 94 3.63 -8.11 2.72
C VAL A 94 5.05 -7.64 2.44
N LYS A 95 5.18 -6.55 1.71
CA LYS A 95 6.45 -5.99 1.28
C LYS A 95 6.45 -4.49 1.49
N VAL A 96 7.36 -3.97 2.30
CA VAL A 96 7.54 -2.52 2.44
C VAL A 96 8.12 -1.96 1.15
N MET A 97 7.47 -0.93 0.61
CA MET A 97 7.98 -0.16 -0.51
C MET A 97 8.92 0.91 0.07
N ASP A 98 10.16 0.52 0.34
CA ASP A 98 11.15 1.38 1.01
C ASP A 98 11.60 2.57 0.16
N GLU A 99 11.28 2.56 -1.14
CA GLU A 99 11.41 3.72 -2.00
C GLU A 99 10.28 3.62 -3.06
N PRO A 100 9.64 4.73 -3.46
CA PRO A 100 9.42 4.89 -4.88
C PRO A 100 10.84 5.00 -5.46
N LYS A 101 11.47 3.85 -5.73
CA LYS A 101 12.44 3.77 -6.81
C LYS A 101 11.59 4.12 -8.03
N GLN A 102 11.40 5.43 -8.23
CA GLN A 102 11.24 6.06 -9.50
C GLN A 102 12.26 5.30 -10.32
N ARG A 103 11.80 4.33 -11.13
CA ARG A 103 12.69 3.71 -12.09
C ARG A 103 13.24 4.93 -12.79
N ALA A 104 14.52 5.23 -12.57
CA ALA A 104 15.23 6.09 -13.46
C ALA A 104 14.85 5.52 -14.82
N LYS A 105 14.13 6.31 -15.64
CA LYS A 105 14.02 5.99 -17.05
C LYS A 105 15.47 5.78 -17.43
N ARG A 106 15.87 4.53 -17.64
CA ARG A 106 17.19 4.23 -18.17
C ARG A 106 17.06 4.55 -19.64
N ASP A 107 17.15 5.85 -19.87
CA ASP A 107 17.49 6.45 -21.13
C ASP A 107 18.97 6.10 -21.31
N GLU A 108 19.23 4.91 -21.84
CA GLU A 108 20.54 4.57 -22.36
C GLU A 108 20.34 4.22 -23.83
N PHE A 109 20.72 5.23 -24.61
CA PHE A 109 20.83 5.33 -26.06
C PHE A 109 21.64 4.19 -26.68
#